data_AF-A0A015I903-F1
#
_entry.id   AF-A0A015I903-F1
#
_cell.length_a   1.000
_cell.length_b   1.000
_cell.length_c   1.000
_cell.angle_alpha   90.00
_cell.angle_beta   90.00
_cell.angle_gamma   90.00
#
_symmetry.space_group_name_H-M   'P 1'
#
loop_
_entity.id
_entity.type
_entity.pdbx_description
1 polymer ?
#
loop_
_entity_poly.entity_id
_entity_poly.type
_entity_poly.pdbx_seq_one_letter_code
_entity_poly.pdbx_strand_id
1 'polypeptide(L)' 'MSTKRKRVNLSTGQKRKICEMKERDLRIQNVELTQKYNIGKSTITDILKESKCWLTITESQENVKKFRGPKWP' A
#
# COMPACT_ATOMS: atom_id res chain seq x y z
N MET A 1 -3.29 4.99 28.71
CA MET A 1 -2.41 4.35 27.71
C MET A 1 -2.66 4.99 26.35
N SER A 2 -1.83 5.97 25.95
CA SER A 2 -1.95 6.56 24.61
C SER A 2 -1.50 5.51 23.59
N THR A 3 -2.46 4.82 22.96
CA THR A 3 -2.21 3.87 21.86
C THR A 3 -1.76 4.66 20.62
N LYS A 4 -0.49 5.10 20.63
CA LYS A 4 0.12 5.77 19.48
C LYS A 4 0.02 4.84 18.28
N ARG A 5 -0.74 5.24 17.26
CA ARG A 5 -0.87 4.48 16.01
C ARG A 5 0.52 4.35 15.39
N LYS A 6 1.01 3.12 15.25
CA LYS A 6 2.28 2.83 14.59
C LYS A 6 2.08 3.01 13.09
N ARG A 7 2.89 3.86 12.45
CA ARG A 7 2.90 3.99 10.99
C ARG A 7 3.57 2.76 10.40
N VAL A 8 2.87 2.10 9.49
CA VAL A 8 3.41 0.98 8.68
C VAL A 8 3.76 1.54 7.31
N ASN A 9 5.01 1.40 6.91
CA ASN A 9 5.45 1.76 5.57
C ASN A 9 5.23 0.57 4.65
N LEU A 10 4.26 0.67 3.75
CA LEU A 10 4.06 -0.33 2.70
C LEU A 10 4.93 -0.01 1.50
N SER A 11 5.66 -1.00 1.01
CA SER A 11 6.31 -0.91 -0.29
C SER A 11 5.27 -0.91 -1.41
N THR A 12 5.66 -0.40 -2.57
CA THR A 12 4.83 -0.40 -3.78
C THR A 12 4.38 -1.82 -4.14
N GLY A 13 5.28 -2.81 -4.04
CA GLY A 13 4.96 -4.21 -4.28
C GLY A 13 4.01 -4.83 -3.28
N GLN A 14 4.03 -4.38 -2.02
CA GLN A 14 3.03 -4.80 -1.04
C GLN A 14 1.64 -4.26 -1.40
N LYS A 15 1.53 -3.01 -1.83
CA LYS A 15 0.27 -2.42 -2.28
C LYS A 15 -0.27 -3.13 -3.52
N ARG A 16 0.61 -3.43 -4.49
CA ARG A 16 0.26 -4.20 -5.68
C ARG A 16 -0.25 -5.60 -5.33
N LYS A 17 0.44 -6.33 -4.44
CA LYS A 17 -0.02 -7.65 -3.97
C LYS A 17 -1.39 -7.60 -3.31
N ILE A 18 -1.69 -6.54 -2.54
CA ILE A 18 -3.02 -6.35 -1.95
C ILE A 18 -4.09 -6.22 -3.05
N CYS A 19 -3.81 -5.43 -4.10
CA CYS A 19 -4.72 -5.28 -5.24
C CYS A 19 -4.87 -6.60 -6.02
N GLU A 20 -3.78 -7.31 -6.31
CA GLU A 20 -3.82 -8.60 -7.00
C GLU A 20 -4.60 -9.66 -6.21
N MET A 21 -4.42 -9.74 -4.90
CA MET A 21 -5.18 -10.65 -4.05
C MET A 21 -6.68 -10.33 -4.08
N LYS A 22 -7.04 -9.03 -4.08
CA LYS A 22 -8.44 -8.61 -4.13
C LYS A 22 -9.09 -8.87 -5.49
N GLU A 23 -8.31 -8.75 -6.58
CA GLU A 23 -8.81 -8.99 -7.94
C GLU A 23 -8.97 -10.48 -8.23
N ARG A 24 -8.02 -11.32 -7.77
CA ARG A 24 -8.12 -12.78 -7.89
C ARG A 24 -9.20 -13.36 -6.98
N ASP A 25 -9.34 -12.82 -5.77
CA ASP A 25 -10.27 -13.32 -4.77
C ASP A 25 -11.18 -12.19 -4.26
N LEU A 26 -12.30 -12.03 -4.96
CA LEU A 26 -13.37 -11.09 -4.57
C LEU A 26 -13.95 -11.40 -3.17
N ARG A 27 -13.74 -12.63 -2.68
CA ARG A 27 -14.22 -13.11 -1.37
C ARG A 27 -13.37 -12.65 -0.19
N ILE A 28 -12.11 -12.26 -0.42
CA ILE A 28 -11.22 -11.81 0.65
C ILE A 28 -11.80 -10.55 1.30
N GLN A 29 -12.01 -10.61 2.62
CA GLN A 29 -12.50 -9.48 3.37
C GLN A 29 -11.39 -8.48 3.66
N ASN A 30 -11.76 -7.20 3.72
CA ASN A 30 -10.80 -6.14 4.05
C ASN A 30 -10.18 -6.35 5.45
N VAL A 31 -10.93 -6.97 6.37
CA VAL A 31 -10.45 -7.30 7.73
C VAL A 31 -9.26 -8.25 7.70
N GLU A 32 -9.31 -9.27 6.84
CA GLU A 32 -8.24 -10.24 6.70
C GLU A 32 -6.96 -9.59 6.15
N LEU A 33 -7.10 -8.72 5.15
CA LEU A 33 -5.99 -7.94 4.61
C LEU A 33 -5.40 -6.97 5.66
N THR A 34 -6.25 -6.35 6.50
CA THR A 34 -5.74 -5.46 7.57
C THR A 34 -4.90 -6.19 8.59
N GLN A 35 -5.28 -7.43 8.94
CA GLN A 35 -4.52 -8.26 9.87
C GLN A 35 -3.20 -8.72 9.24
N LYS A 36 -3.25 -9.20 7.99
CA LYS A 36 -2.09 -9.73 7.26
C LYS A 36 -0.97 -8.69 7.07
N TYR A 37 -1.34 -7.44 6.79
CA TYR A 37 -0.39 -6.36 6.55
C TYR A 37 -0.23 -5.40 7.76
N ASN A 38 -0.93 -5.68 8.86
CA ASN A 38 -0.96 -4.84 10.07
C ASN A 38 -1.30 -3.36 9.78
N ILE A 39 -2.23 -3.13 8.87
CA ILE A 39 -2.64 -1.79 8.42
C ILE A 39 -4.07 -1.46 8.81
N GLY A 40 -4.39 -0.16 8.85
CA GLY A 40 -5.75 0.29 9.13
C GLY A 40 -6.70 0.01 7.98
N LYS A 41 -8.00 -0.13 8.30
CA LYS A 41 -9.07 -0.28 7.30
C LYS A 41 -9.06 0.84 6.26
N SER A 42 -8.84 2.08 6.70
CA SER A 42 -8.74 3.25 5.81
C SER A 42 -7.63 3.09 4.77
N THR A 43 -6.45 2.62 5.20
CA THR A 43 -5.32 2.40 4.30
C THR A 43 -5.63 1.37 3.23
N ILE A 44 -6.38 0.31 3.55
CA ILE A 44 -6.82 -0.68 2.55
C ILE A 44 -7.77 -0.06 1.56
N THR A 45 -8.76 0.69 2.02
CA THR A 45 -9.70 1.37 1.13
C THR A 45 -8.97 2.36 0.21
N ASP A 46 -8.00 3.11 0.72
CA ASP A 46 -7.20 4.05 -0.08
C ASP A 46 -6.36 3.32 -1.14
N ILE A 47 -5.72 2.20 -0.78
CA ILE A 47 -4.98 1.35 -1.72
C ILE A 47 -5.91 0.80 -2.80
N LEU A 48 -7.08 0.27 -2.41
CA LEU A 48 -8.03 -0.33 -3.34
C LEU A 48 -8.69 0.70 -4.26
N LYS A 49 -8.88 1.96 -3.81
CA LYS A 49 -9.34 3.05 -4.68
C LYS A 49 -8.36 3.31 -5.83
N GLU A 50 -7.07 3.20 -5.55
CA GLU A 50 -5.99 3.36 -6.53
C GLU A 50 -5.52 2.01 -7.11
N SER A 51 -6.36 0.96 -7.06
CA SER A 51 -5.95 -0.38 -7.50
C SER A 51 -5.44 -0.42 -8.93
N LYS A 52 -6.13 0.26 -9.85
CA LYS A 52 -5.70 0.41 -11.25
C LYS A 52 -4.29 1.02 -11.35
N CYS A 53 -3.96 1.99 -10.50
CA CYS A 53 -2.63 2.61 -10.48
C CYS A 53 -1.58 1.62 -9.94
N TRP A 54 -1.86 0.94 -8.82
CA TRP A 54 -0.92 -0.01 -8.21
C TRP A 54 -0.65 -1.24 -9.08
N LEU A 55 -1.65 -1.69 -9.84
CA LEU A 55 -1.51 -2.80 -10.78
C LEU A 55 -0.74 -2.41 -12.05
N THR A 56 -0.86 -1.14 -12.47
CA THR A 56 -0.13 -0.62 -13.65
C THR A 56 1.33 -0.29 -13.32
N ILE A 57 1.67 -0.08 -12.04
CA ILE A 57 3.05 0.18 -11.64
C ILE A 57 3.91 -1.07 -11.88
N THR A 58 4.83 -0.94 -12.83
CA THR A 58 5.86 -1.94 -13.13
C THR A 58 6.97 -1.89 -12.07
N GLU A 59 7.64 -3.03 -11.88
CA GLU A 59 8.68 -3.25 -10.86
C GLU A 59 9.82 -2.18 -10.91
N SER A 60 10.03 -1.58 -12.08
CA SER A 60 10.97 -0.47 -12.32
C SER A 60 10.66 0.82 -11.53
N GLN A 61 9.41 1.02 -11.08
CA GLN A 61 8.99 2.19 -10.30
C GLN A 61 9.16 2.00 -8.78
N GLU A 62 9.36 0.76 -8.30
CA GLU A 62 9.43 0.46 -6.86
C GLU A 62 10.64 1.11 -6.17
N ASN A 63 11.73 1.30 -6.91
CA ASN A 63 12.99 1.83 -6.39
C ASN A 63 13.30 3.26 -6.83
N VAL A 64 12.33 3.99 -7.40
CA VAL A 64 12.52 5.41 -7.67
C VAL A 64 12.46 6.14 -6.33
N LYS A 65 13.60 6.17 -5.61
CA LYS A 65 13.88 7.19 -4.61
C LYS A 65 13.58 8.51 -5.32
N LYS A 66 12.47 9.15 -4.96
CA LYS A 66 12.16 10.51 -5.44
C LYS A 66 13.41 11.33 -5.18
N PHE A 67 14.09 11.75 -6.25
CA PHE A 67 15.31 12.54 -6.16
C PHE A 67 14.94 13.78 -5.36
N ARG A 68 15.31 13.80 -4.08
CA ARG A 68 15.19 15.00 -3.27
C ARG A 68 16.37 15.83 -3.72
N GLY A 69 16.14 16.62 -4.78
CA GLY A 69 17.12 17.58 -5.27
C GLY A 69 17.68 18.39 -4.10
N PRO A 70 18.90 18.90 -4.22
CA PRO A 70 19.54 19.67 -3.16
C PRO A 70 18.56 20.74 -2.67
N LYS A 71 18.35 20.77 -1.35
CA LYS A 71 17.62 21.86 -0.71
C LYS A 71 18.41 23.12 -1.07
N TRP A 72 17.79 23.99 -1.85
CA TRP A 72 18.42 25.21 -2.38
C TRP A 72 19.17 25.97 -1.27
N PRO A 73 20.31 26.63 -1.60
CA PRO A 73 21.10 27.41 -0.65
C PRO A 73 20.31 28.59 -0.06
#